data_AF-A0A6C0GLT8-F1
#
_entry.id   AF-A0A6C0GLT8-F1
#
_cell.length_a   1.000
_cell.length_b   1.000
_cell.length_c   1.000
_cell.angle_alpha   90.00
_cell.angle_beta   90.00
_cell.angle_gamma   90.00
#
_symmetry.space_group_name_H-M   'P 1'
#
loop_
_entity.id
_entity.type
_entity.pdbx_description
1 polymer ?
#
loop_
_entity_poly.entity_id
_entity_poly.type
_entity_poly.pdbx_seq_one_letter_code
_entity_poly.pdbx_strand_id
1 'polypeptide(L)' 'MPRYKIKVKSSESVAQVWVPVSAISIEEAQRISVARCSGRGFSPDLKTLTQINEEDYQKLAGKVQNA' A
#
# COMPACT_ATOMS: atom_id res chain seq x y z
N MET A 1 -4.76 12.44 -9.89
CA MET A 1 -4.16 12.24 -8.56
C MET A 1 -3.12 11.14 -8.66
N PRO A 2 -1.87 11.36 -8.19
CA PRO A 2 -0.84 10.32 -8.19
C PRO A 2 -1.27 9.03 -7.49
N ARG A 3 -0.63 7.93 -7.89
CA ARG A 3 -0.94 6.58 -7.44
C ARG A 3 0.35 5.88 -7.08
N TYR A 4 0.32 5.13 -5.98
CA TYR A 4 1.49 4.47 -5.43
C TYR A 4 1.15 3.02 -5.08
N LYS A 5 2.19 2.19 -5.00
CA LYS A 5 2.13 0.89 -4.31
C LYS A 5 3.14 0.87 -3.18
N ILE A 6 2.84 0.09 -2.15
CA ILE A 6 3.74 -0.17 -1.04
C ILE A 6 3.60 -1.62 -0.59
N LYS A 7 4.70 -2.25 -0.16
CA LYS A 7 4.63 -3.55 0.51
C LYS A 7 4.18 -3.36 1.96
N VAL A 8 3.24 -4.19 2.38
CA VAL A 8 2.80 -4.28 3.77
C VAL A 8 3.09 -5.69 4.28
N LYS A 9 3.67 -5.77 5.46
CA LYS A 9 3.95 -7.02 6.17
C LYS A 9 3.00 -7.15 7.36
N SER A 10 2.44 -8.34 7.57
CA SER A 10 1.71 -8.64 8.81
C SER A 10 2.70 -8.92 9.96
N SER A 11 2.34 -8.55 11.18
CA SER A 11 3.09 -8.96 12.38
C SER A 11 2.94 -10.44 12.71
N GLU A 12 1.87 -11.08 12.23
CA GLU A 12 1.53 -12.47 12.51
C GLU A 12 1.96 -13.44 11.39
N SER A 13 2.41 -12.91 10.26
CA SER A 13 2.82 -13.71 9.11
C SER A 13 4.09 -13.16 8.46
N VAL A 14 4.90 -14.05 7.90
CA VAL A 14 6.04 -13.66 7.04
C VAL A 14 5.58 -13.10 5.68
N ALA A 15 4.30 -13.26 5.34
CA ALA A 15 3.73 -12.80 4.08
C ALA A 15 3.83 -11.27 3.94
N GLN A 16 4.22 -10.86 2.73
CA GLN A 16 4.20 -9.47 2.29
C GLN A 16 3.25 -9.33 1.13
N VAL A 17 2.43 -8.29 1.15
CA VAL A 17 1.47 -7.99 0.07
C VAL A 17 1.68 -6.58 -0.45
N TRP A 18 1.48 -6.39 -1.75
CA TRP A 18 1.44 -5.06 -2.34
C TRP A 18 0.06 -4.46 -2.16
N VAL A 19 0.00 -3.23 -1.64
CA VAL A 19 -1.27 -2.49 -1.49
C VAL A 19 -1.22 -1.20 -2.30
N PRO A 20 -2.35 -0.81 -2.93
CA PRO A 20 -2.45 0.45 -3.65
C PRO A 20 -2.73 1.62 -2.69
N VAL A 21 -2.11 2.77 -2.96
CA VAL A 21 -2.28 4.01 -2.21
C VAL A 21 -2.52 5.16 -3.19
N SER A 22 -3.60 5.91 -3.00
CA SER A 22 -3.85 7.15 -3.76
C SER A 22 -3.54 8.33 -2.87
N ALA A 23 -2.72 9.25 -3.35
CA ALA A 23 -2.24 10.42 -2.61
C ALA A 23 -1.80 11.52 -3.60
N ILE A 24 -1.75 12.77 -3.15
CA ILE A 24 -1.29 13.91 -3.95
C ILE A 24 0.24 14.00 -4.03
N SER A 25 0.96 13.41 -3.05
CA SER A 25 2.42 13.39 -3.00
C SER A 25 2.95 12.09 -2.36
N ILE A 26 4.27 11.87 -2.47
CA ILE A 26 4.92 10.72 -1.85
C ILE A 26 4.89 10.79 -0.32
N GLU A 27 5.06 11.97 0.26
CA GLU A 27 4.99 12.19 1.71
C GLU A 27 3.58 11.92 2.25
N GLU A 28 2.55 12.31 1.49
CA GLU A 28 1.18 11.97 1.86
C GLU A 28 0.93 10.47 1.74
N ALA A 29 1.43 9.81 0.69
CA ALA A 29 1.33 8.36 0.56
C ALA A 29 2.01 7.61 1.72
N GLN A 30 3.15 8.10 2.22
CA GLN A 30 3.80 7.56 3.42
C GLN A 30 2.89 7.71 4.65
N ARG A 31 2.36 8.91 4.90
CA ARG A 31 1.45 9.18 6.03
C ARG A 31 0.21 8.28 5.98
N ILE A 32 -0.44 8.16 4.82
CA ILE A 32 -1.60 7.30 4.61
C ILE A 32 -1.25 5.83 4.88
N SER A 33 -0.11 5.37 4.38
CA SER A 33 0.32 3.97 4.55
C SER A 33 0.54 3.64 6.03
N VAL A 34 1.23 4.50 6.77
CA VAL A 34 1.46 4.35 8.22
C VAL A 34 0.13 4.38 8.98
N ALA A 35 -0.72 5.36 8.71
CA ALA A 35 -2.01 5.50 9.37
C ALA A 35 -2.92 4.28 9.14
N ARG A 36 -2.94 3.72 7.92
CA ARG A 36 -3.74 2.53 7.58
C ARG A 36 -3.23 1.26 8.25
N CYS A 37 -1.93 1.15 8.51
CA CYS A 37 -1.34 -0.03 9.15
C CYS A 37 -1.35 0.06 10.68
N SER A 38 -1.35 1.28 11.23
CA SER A 38 -1.32 1.54 12.67
C SER A 38 -2.46 0.82 13.41
N GLY A 39 -2.13 0.09 14.47
CA GLY A 39 -3.09 -0.63 15.31
C GLY A 39 -3.73 -1.86 14.66
N ARG A 40 -3.30 -2.27 13.47
CA ARG A 40 -3.90 -3.42 12.73
C ARG A 40 -2.97 -4.63 12.59
N GLY A 41 -1.84 -4.66 13.29
CA GLY A 41 -0.86 -5.75 13.14
C GLY A 41 -0.22 -5.79 11.75
N PHE A 42 -0.11 -4.63 11.09
CA PHE A 42 0.56 -4.47 9.81
C PHE A 42 1.65 -3.40 9.89
N SER A 43 2.69 -3.56 9.09
CA SER A 43 3.81 -2.62 8.99
C SER A 43 4.10 -2.33 7.51
N PRO A 44 4.02 -1.07 7.07
CA PRO A 44 4.35 -0.69 5.70
C PRO A 44 5.86 -0.54 5.52
N ASP A 45 6.41 -1.06 4.43
CA ASP A 45 7.81 -0.86 4.05
C ASP A 45 7.94 0.40 3.20
N LEU A 46 8.24 1.54 3.84
CA LEU A 46 8.34 2.84 3.18
C LEU A 46 9.43 2.89 2.08
N LYS A 47 10.43 2.00 2.11
CA LYS A 47 11.46 1.92 1.05
C LYS A 47 10.91 1.35 -0.25
N THR A 48 9.78 0.64 -0.19
CA THR A 48 9.12 0.05 -1.36
C THR A 48 8.04 0.96 -1.95
N LEU A 49 7.80 2.13 -1.36
CA LEU A 49 6.83 3.08 -1.86
C LEU A 49 7.27 3.61 -3.22
N THR A 50 6.50 3.32 -4.25
CA THR A 50 6.83 3.69 -5.63
C THR A 50 5.58 4.12 -6.36
N GLN A 51 5.68 5.17 -7.18
CA GLN A 51 4.60 5.64 -8.02
C GLN A 51 4.30 4.61 -9.11
N ILE A 52 3.02 4.42 -9.41
CA ILE A 52 2.54 3.48 -10.42
C ILE A 52 1.54 4.14 -11.35
N ASN A 53 1.31 3.51 -12.51
CA ASN A 53 0.28 3.93 -13.44
C ASN A 53 -1.11 3.48 -12.95
N GLU A 54 -2.14 3.88 -13.70
CA GLU A 54 -3.53 3.53 -13.39
C GLU A 54 -3.81 2.04 -13.50
N GLU A 55 -3.26 1.37 -14.52
CA GLU A 55 -3.49 -0.05 -14.77
C GLU A 55 -2.98 -0.92 -13.60
N ASP A 56 -1.77 -0.67 -13.12
CA ASP A 56 -1.18 -1.36 -11.97
C ASP A 56 -1.98 -1.10 -10.69
N TYR A 57 -2.48 0.13 -10.53
CA TYR A 57 -3.30 0.48 -9.38
C TYR A 57 -4.61 -0.32 -9.37
N GLN A 58 -5.28 -0.42 -10.52
CA GLN A 58 -6.52 -1.19 -10.66
C GLN A 58 -6.28 -2.68 -10.44
N LYS A 59 -5.16 -3.24 -10.94
CA LYS A 59 -4.77 -4.64 -10.68
C LYS A 59 -4.57 -4.93 -9.19
N LEU A 60 -4.01 -3.98 -8.44
CA LEU A 60 -3.82 -4.11 -7.00
C LEU A 60 -5.12 -3.91 -6.22
N ALA A 61 -5.95 -2.94 -6.61
CA ALA A 61 -7.23 -2.64 -5.95
C ALA A 61 -8.28 -3.74 -6.19
N GLY A 62 -8.34 -4.29 -7.41
CA GLY A 62 -9.28 -5.34 -7.79
C GLY A 62 -8.98 -6.71 -7.18
N LYS A 63 -7.76 -6.96 -6.72
CA LYS A 63 -7.42 -8.21 -5.99
C LYS A 63 -8.05 -8.31 -4.60
N VAL A 64 -8.58 -7.22 -4.05
CA VAL A 64 -9.16 -7.19 -2.70
C VAL A 64 -10.62 -7.69 -2.68
N GLN A 65 -11.26 -7.95 -3.84
CA GLN A 65 -12.69 -8.29 -3.92
C GLN A 65 -13.00 -9.77 -4.21
N ASN A 66 -12.02 -10.68 -4.19
CA ASN A 66 -12.22 -12.10 -4.52
C ASN A 66 -11.52 -13.04 -3.52
N ALA A 67 -11.81 -12.87 -2.23
CA ALA A 67 -11.41 -13.79 -1.16
C ALA A 67 -12.54 -13.92 -0.14
#